data_AF-A0A6A6L8B3-F1
#
_entry.id   AF-A0A6A6L8B3-F1
#
_cell.length_a   1.000
_cell.length_b   1.000
_cell.length_c   1.000
_cell.angle_alpha   90.00
_cell.angle_beta   90.00
_cell.angle_gamma   90.00
#
_symmetry.space_group_name_H-M   'P 1'
#
loop_
_entity.id
_entity.type
_entity.pdbx_description
1 polymer ?
#
loop_
_entity_poly.entity_id
_entity_poly.type
_entity_poly.pdbx_seq_one_letter_code
_entity_poly.pdbx_strand_id
1 'polypeptide(L)'
;MGYSVTQNAAIPIGKSLQESRKLLDQTAAALAVTQSGTLDFSGIEDISGIVNSAVSGNLLTEEESGKGRRTRLGVLKQIFQAGGIDKPLITKRRSRLCIGVRATHKYLIPNGVILDVSGSGATYFMEPGDAVELNNFEVMLSNSEKAEEIAILSLLTSEIAESEGDIKYLLDGILELDLAFARAAYAQQMNGVHPILTSEDCEGGPSNRVNYALSIDIEGIQHPLLLGSSQRSLSEVFGSNSEKSAELDDGDSVMATESLSKRASEFPVPINIKWNVEPEWL
;
A
#
# COMPACT_ATOMS: atom_id res chain seq x y z
N MET A 1 12.29 -18.29 -28.46
CA MET A 1 12.40 -16.92 -27.90
C MET A 1 13.82 -16.60 -27.45
N GLY A 2 14.51 -17.45 -26.67
CA GLY A 2 15.92 -17.20 -26.27
C GLY A 2 16.96 -17.32 -27.40
N TYR A 3 16.83 -18.29 -28.31
CA TYR A 3 17.81 -18.57 -29.38
C TYR A 3 18.01 -17.41 -30.38
N SER A 4 16.94 -16.67 -30.68
CA SER A 4 16.99 -15.51 -31.58
C SER A 4 17.62 -14.26 -30.94
N VAL A 5 17.61 -14.18 -29.61
CA VAL A 5 18.21 -13.08 -28.83
C VAL A 5 19.73 -13.30 -28.71
N THR A 6 20.16 -14.56 -28.58
CA THR A 6 21.58 -14.93 -28.52
C THR A 6 22.32 -14.79 -29.85
N GLN A 7 21.65 -14.98 -30.99
CA GLN A 7 22.27 -14.84 -32.32
C GLN A 7 22.80 -13.43 -32.60
N ASN A 8 22.16 -12.41 -32.03
CA ASN A 8 22.54 -11.00 -32.23
C ASN A 8 23.20 -10.39 -30.99
N ALA A 9 23.43 -11.17 -29.93
CA ALA A 9 24.02 -10.70 -28.66
C ALA A 9 23.35 -9.43 -28.08
N ALA A 10 22.10 -9.16 -28.46
CA ALA A 10 21.32 -8.02 -28.01
C ALA A 10 20.48 -8.48 -26.82
N ILE A 11 20.98 -8.29 -25.60
CA ILE A 11 20.19 -8.44 -24.38
C ILE A 11 19.72 -7.03 -23.99
N PRO A 12 18.58 -6.53 -24.53
CA PRO A 12 18.06 -5.23 -24.13
C PRO A 12 17.58 -5.30 -22.68
N ILE A 13 18.31 -4.67 -21.76
CA ILE A 13 17.82 -4.37 -20.41
C ILE A 13 16.72 -3.30 -20.49
N GLY A 14 16.86 -2.35 -21.43
CA GLY A 14 15.85 -1.37 -21.85
C GLY A 14 15.61 -1.40 -23.36
N LYS A 15 14.65 -0.63 -23.88
CA LYS A 15 14.26 -0.61 -25.30
C LYS A 15 15.35 -0.04 -26.21
N SER A 16 16.32 0.68 -25.64
CA SER A 16 17.50 1.20 -26.32
C SER A 16 18.77 1.01 -25.48
N LEU A 17 19.94 1.17 -26.09
CA LEU A 17 21.23 1.16 -25.40
C LEU A 17 21.30 2.30 -24.35
N GLN A 18 20.81 3.49 -24.71
CA GLN A 18 20.77 4.64 -23.80
C GLN A 18 19.90 4.37 -22.57
N GLU A 19 18.71 3.78 -22.77
CA GLU A 19 17.83 3.39 -21.68
C GLU A 19 18.46 2.30 -20.81
N SER A 20 19.12 1.31 -21.41
CA SER A 20 19.85 0.27 -20.67
C SER A 20 20.96 0.87 -19.80
N ARG A 21 21.76 1.80 -20.33
CA ARG A 21 22.77 2.54 -19.55
C ARG A 21 22.15 3.36 -18.42
N LYS A 22 21.10 4.14 -18.70
CA LYS A 22 20.34 4.90 -17.68
C LYS A 22 19.91 3.99 -16.54
N LEU A 23 19.32 2.83 -16.87
CA LEU A 23 18.84 1.87 -15.89
C LEU A 23 19.97 1.28 -15.04
N LEU A 24 21.11 0.95 -15.63
CA LEU A 24 22.28 0.44 -14.90
C LEU A 24 22.87 1.49 -13.96
N ASP A 25 23.04 2.73 -14.44
CA ASP A 25 23.58 3.84 -13.66
C ASP A 25 22.67 4.16 -12.45
N GLN A 26 21.35 4.20 -12.65
CA GLN A 26 20.38 4.37 -11.56
C GLN A 26 20.48 3.27 -10.51
N THR A 27 20.67 2.02 -10.94
CA THR A 27 20.79 0.87 -10.03
C THR A 27 22.07 0.97 -9.20
N ALA A 28 23.19 1.32 -9.84
CA ALA A 28 24.47 1.51 -9.17
C ALA A 28 24.43 2.68 -8.16
N ALA A 29 23.79 3.79 -8.54
CA ALA A 29 23.58 4.94 -7.65
C ALA A 29 22.73 4.57 -6.44
N ALA A 30 21.60 3.87 -6.63
CA ALA A 30 20.75 3.43 -5.53
C ALA A 30 21.46 2.47 -4.56
N LEU A 31 22.32 1.59 -5.09
CA LEU A 31 23.16 0.71 -4.26
C LEU A 31 24.15 1.52 -3.41
N ALA A 32 24.80 2.53 -4.01
CA ALA A 32 25.73 3.41 -3.31
C ALA A 32 25.04 4.24 -2.20
N VAL A 33 23.81 4.71 -2.45
CA VAL A 33 22.98 5.41 -1.45
C VAL A 33 22.67 4.48 -0.28
N THR A 34 22.25 3.24 -0.56
CA THR A 34 21.93 2.24 0.48
C THR A 34 23.15 1.94 1.37
N GLN A 35 24.36 1.99 0.81
CA GLN A 35 25.61 1.77 1.54
C GLN A 35 26.10 3.02 2.31
N SER A 36 25.73 4.21 1.86
CA SER A 36 26.25 5.49 2.40
C SER A 36 25.39 6.09 3.52
N GLY A 37 24.18 5.58 3.77
CA GLY A 37 23.33 5.97 4.91
C GLY A 37 21.86 6.22 4.57
N THR A 38 21.09 6.71 5.54
CA THR A 38 19.66 6.99 5.39
C THR A 38 19.41 8.27 4.57
N LEU A 39 18.44 8.23 3.66
CA LEU A 39 17.96 9.42 2.94
C LEU A 39 17.44 10.46 3.94
N ASP A 40 17.88 11.71 3.80
CA ASP A 40 17.43 12.83 4.64
C ASP A 40 16.17 13.46 4.04
N PHE A 41 15.05 13.26 4.73
CA PHE A 41 13.74 13.85 4.37
C PHE A 41 13.33 14.97 5.33
N SER A 42 14.24 15.49 6.16
CA SER A 42 13.94 16.52 7.16
C SER A 42 13.43 17.85 6.58
N GLY A 43 13.66 18.09 5.29
CA GLY A 43 13.13 19.26 4.57
C GLY A 43 11.66 19.14 4.12
N ILE A 44 11.03 17.99 4.33
CA ILE A 44 9.62 17.76 3.97
C ILE A 44 8.74 18.08 5.19
N GLU A 45 7.76 18.95 4.98
CA GLU A 45 6.81 19.35 6.03
C GLU A 45 5.88 18.18 6.41
N ASP A 46 5.79 17.87 7.70
CA ASP A 46 4.88 16.85 8.23
C ASP A 46 3.48 17.45 8.45
N ILE A 47 2.56 17.13 7.54
CA ILE A 47 1.17 17.58 7.59
C ILE A 47 0.23 16.66 8.39
N SER A 48 0.75 15.59 9.02
CA SER A 48 -0.08 14.61 9.75
C SER A 48 -0.94 15.25 10.84
N GLY A 49 -0.43 16.27 11.52
CA GLY A 49 -1.17 17.03 12.55
C GLY A 49 -2.42 17.72 11.99
N ILE A 50 -2.34 18.26 10.78
CA ILE A 50 -3.46 18.94 10.11
C ILE A 50 -4.54 17.92 9.73
N VAL A 51 -4.12 16.79 9.13
CA VAL A 51 -5.04 15.71 8.72
C VAL A 51 -5.77 15.14 9.94
N ASN A 52 -5.05 14.85 11.02
CA ASN A 52 -5.64 14.30 12.24
C ASN A 52 -6.64 15.27 12.89
N SER A 53 -6.37 16.58 12.88
CA SER A 53 -7.30 17.59 13.37
C SER A 53 -8.57 17.66 12.53
N ALA A 54 -8.46 17.61 11.19
CA ALA A 54 -9.61 17.64 10.30
C ALA A 54 -10.52 16.41 10.48
N VAL A 55 -9.93 15.22 10.64
CA VAL A 55 -10.66 13.97 10.88
C VAL A 55 -11.37 13.95 12.23
N SER A 56 -10.86 14.69 13.23
CA SER A 56 -11.45 14.73 14.58
C SER A 56 -12.81 15.44 14.66
N GLY A 57 -13.23 16.16 13.62
CA GLY A 57 -14.65 16.41 13.31
C GLY A 57 -15.52 17.05 14.41
N ASN A 58 -14.96 17.86 15.32
CA ASN A 58 -15.76 18.55 16.33
C ASN A 58 -16.42 19.82 15.76
N LEU A 59 -17.51 19.65 14.98
CA LEU A 59 -18.42 20.75 14.66
C LEU A 59 -19.63 20.72 15.61
N LEU A 60 -19.74 21.80 16.38
CA LEU A 60 -20.73 22.03 17.43
C LEU A 60 -22.12 22.30 16.83
N THR A 61 -23.02 21.32 16.90
CA THR A 61 -24.46 21.46 16.58
C THR A 61 -25.33 21.01 17.77
N GLU A 62 -25.08 21.55 18.97
CA GLU A 62 -25.69 20.99 20.20
C GLU A 62 -26.96 21.70 20.70
N GLU A 63 -27.18 22.98 20.40
CA GLU A 63 -28.21 23.76 21.14
C GLU A 63 -29.66 23.41 20.76
N GLU A 64 -29.99 23.31 19.47
CA GLU A 64 -31.36 23.00 19.01
C GLU A 64 -31.70 21.51 19.15
N SER A 65 -30.71 20.63 18.92
CA SER A 65 -30.81 19.19 19.17
C SER A 65 -31.12 18.88 20.64
N GLY A 66 -30.53 19.65 21.56
CA GLY A 66 -30.77 19.53 22.99
C GLY A 66 -32.23 19.71 23.39
N LYS A 67 -32.96 20.64 22.76
CA LYS A 67 -34.37 20.92 23.09
C LYS A 67 -35.30 19.82 22.60
N GLY A 68 -35.14 19.37 21.35
CA GLY A 68 -35.90 18.25 20.80
C GLY A 68 -35.64 16.94 21.57
N ARG A 69 -34.40 16.72 21.99
CA ARG A 69 -34.00 15.57 22.81
C ARG A 69 -34.65 15.59 24.20
N ARG A 70 -34.74 16.75 24.86
CA ARG A 70 -35.40 16.90 26.17
C ARG A 70 -36.90 16.59 26.09
N THR A 71 -37.60 17.12 25.09
CA THR A 71 -39.04 16.86 24.89
C THR A 71 -39.30 15.35 24.71
N ARG A 72 -38.51 14.69 23.84
CA ARG A 72 -38.60 13.24 23.63
C ARG A 72 -38.28 12.43 24.89
N LEU A 73 -37.25 12.81 25.65
CA LEU A 73 -36.94 12.14 26.93
C LEU A 73 -38.06 12.31 27.96
N GLY A 74 -38.71 13.47 28.00
CA GLY A 74 -39.84 13.73 28.89
C GLY A 74 -41.01 12.79 28.60
N VAL A 75 -41.45 12.74 27.34
CA VAL A 75 -42.55 11.88 26.89
C VAL A 75 -42.21 10.40 27.07
N LEU A 76 -40.97 10.00 26.75
CA LEU A 76 -40.50 8.62 26.94
C LEU A 76 -40.59 8.16 28.40
N LYS A 77 -40.19 9.02 29.33
CA LYS A 77 -40.29 8.72 30.77
C LYS A 77 -41.74 8.52 31.20
N GLN A 78 -42.66 9.35 30.73
CA GLN A 78 -44.09 9.24 31.03
C GLN A 78 -44.66 7.91 30.51
N ILE A 79 -44.36 7.54 29.26
CA ILE A 79 -44.82 6.29 28.66
C ILE A 79 -44.27 5.07 29.41
N PHE A 80 -43.01 5.11 29.80
CA PHE A 80 -42.37 4.02 30.56
C PHE A 80 -43.02 3.83 31.94
N GLN A 81 -43.24 4.92 32.67
CA GLN A 81 -43.91 4.88 33.98
C GLN A 81 -45.35 4.36 33.89
N ALA A 82 -46.03 4.62 32.77
CA ALA A 82 -47.39 4.14 32.50
C ALA A 82 -47.45 2.70 31.94
N GLY A 83 -46.32 1.99 31.81
CA GLY A 83 -46.28 0.62 31.28
C GLY A 83 -46.53 0.52 29.76
N GLY A 84 -46.45 1.64 29.03
CA GLY A 84 -46.67 1.69 27.59
C GLY A 84 -45.47 1.21 26.75
N ILE A 85 -44.32 0.94 27.37
CA ILE A 85 -43.11 0.41 26.72
C ILE A 85 -42.29 -0.40 27.74
N ASP A 86 -41.69 -1.51 27.32
CA ASP A 86 -40.93 -2.41 28.22
C ASP A 86 -39.55 -1.86 28.58
N LYS A 87 -38.92 -1.10 27.68
CA LYS A 87 -37.63 -0.43 27.89
C LYS A 87 -37.66 0.96 27.26
N PRO A 88 -37.30 2.03 27.98
CA PRO A 88 -37.31 3.37 27.44
C PRO A 88 -36.25 3.49 26.33
N LEU A 89 -36.70 3.65 25.08
CA LEU A 89 -35.84 3.81 23.91
C LEU A 89 -36.45 4.81 22.92
N ILE A 90 -35.65 5.80 22.51
CA ILE A 90 -35.92 6.62 21.32
C ILE A 90 -35.32 5.88 20.13
N THR A 91 -36.10 5.71 19.07
CA THR A 91 -35.67 5.04 17.84
C THR A 91 -35.84 5.96 16.64
N LYS A 92 -35.26 5.58 15.51
CA LYS A 92 -35.43 6.29 14.23
C LYS A 92 -36.24 5.42 13.26
N ARG A 93 -37.28 6.00 12.67
CA ARG A 93 -38.12 5.39 11.62
C ARG A 93 -38.31 6.39 10.50
N ARG A 94 -38.10 5.97 9.24
CA ARG A 94 -38.18 6.86 8.06
C ARG A 94 -37.37 8.15 8.23
N SER A 95 -36.16 8.00 8.76
CA SER A 95 -35.24 9.12 9.08
C SER A 95 -35.72 10.11 10.13
N ARG A 96 -36.79 9.81 10.88
CA ARG A 96 -37.39 10.68 11.90
C ARG A 96 -37.36 10.00 13.27
N LEU A 97 -37.13 10.78 14.32
CA LEU A 97 -37.03 10.25 15.68
C LEU A 97 -38.43 10.00 16.26
N CYS A 98 -38.62 8.84 16.85
CA CYS A 98 -39.90 8.40 17.38
C CYS A 98 -39.75 7.56 18.65
N ILE A 99 -40.87 7.35 19.31
CA ILE A 99 -40.99 6.51 20.50
C ILE A 99 -41.91 5.34 20.16
N GLY A 100 -41.49 4.14 20.52
CA GLY A 100 -42.35 2.96 20.46
C GLY A 100 -43.35 2.99 21.61
N VAL A 101 -44.63 2.82 21.33
CA VAL A 101 -45.67 2.68 22.34
C VAL A 101 -46.55 1.49 22.00
N ARG A 102 -46.91 0.71 23.02
CA ARG A 102 -47.86 -0.40 22.86
C ARG A 102 -49.18 0.13 22.29
N ALA A 103 -49.80 -0.63 21.40
CA ALA A 103 -51.05 -0.25 20.75
C ALA A 103 -52.15 0.16 21.75
N THR A 104 -52.20 -0.53 22.90
CA THR A 104 -53.14 -0.26 24.00
C THR A 104 -52.90 1.08 24.70
N HIS A 105 -51.68 1.63 24.61
CA HIS A 105 -51.25 2.83 25.32
C HIS A 105 -50.96 4.02 24.39
N LYS A 106 -51.34 3.94 23.10
CA LYS A 106 -51.10 5.01 22.12
C LYS A 106 -51.66 6.38 22.52
N TYR A 107 -52.71 6.39 23.35
CA TYR A 107 -53.35 7.61 23.87
C TYR A 107 -52.42 8.45 24.77
N LEU A 108 -51.34 7.87 25.29
CA LEU A 108 -50.33 8.58 26.10
C LEU A 108 -49.50 9.59 25.30
N ILE A 109 -49.59 9.55 23.96
CA ILE A 109 -48.95 10.52 23.07
C ILE A 109 -50.08 11.32 22.37
N PRO A 110 -50.69 12.30 23.05
CA PRO A 110 -51.71 13.13 22.43
C PRO A 110 -51.11 13.89 21.24
N ASN A 111 -51.89 14.00 20.16
CA ASN A 111 -51.47 14.65 18.90
C ASN A 111 -50.19 14.06 18.28
N GLY A 112 -49.84 12.83 18.64
CA GLY A 112 -48.66 12.16 18.09
C GLY A 112 -48.88 11.66 16.66
N VAL A 113 -47.86 11.80 15.82
CA VAL A 113 -47.90 11.33 14.43
C VAL A 113 -47.39 9.89 14.38
N ILE A 114 -48.20 8.98 13.83
CA ILE A 114 -47.79 7.58 13.62
C ILE A 114 -46.86 7.52 12.41
N LEU A 115 -45.61 7.08 12.61
CA LEU A 115 -44.64 6.92 11.54
C LEU A 115 -44.62 5.49 10.98
N ASP A 116 -44.79 4.51 11.87
CA ASP A 116 -44.68 3.09 11.54
C ASP A 116 -45.40 2.22 12.57
N VAL A 117 -45.67 0.97 12.21
CA VAL A 117 -46.29 -0.03 13.09
C VAL A 117 -45.47 -1.31 13.01
N SER A 118 -45.23 -1.97 14.15
CA SER A 118 -44.51 -3.25 14.17
C SER A 118 -45.25 -4.30 13.34
N GLY A 119 -44.53 -5.28 12.77
CA GLY A 119 -45.14 -6.34 11.95
C GLY A 119 -46.23 -7.14 12.68
N SER A 120 -46.17 -7.23 14.01
CA SER A 120 -47.20 -7.84 14.86
C SER A 120 -48.40 -6.93 15.18
N GLY A 121 -48.36 -5.64 14.82
CA GLY A 121 -49.37 -4.65 15.21
C GLY A 121 -49.33 -4.22 16.68
N ALA A 122 -48.48 -4.83 17.50
CA ALA A 122 -48.45 -4.63 18.95
C ALA A 122 -47.84 -3.28 19.38
N THR A 123 -46.97 -2.70 18.56
CA THR A 123 -46.23 -1.48 18.87
C THR A 123 -46.36 -0.46 17.74
N TYR A 124 -46.75 0.76 18.10
CA TYR A 124 -46.82 1.91 17.22
C TYR A 124 -45.57 2.77 17.45
N PHE A 125 -44.93 3.22 16.38
CA PHE A 125 -43.83 4.15 16.44
C PHE A 125 -44.36 5.55 16.16
N MET A 126 -44.40 6.38 17.20
CA MET A 126 -45.05 7.69 17.16
C MET A 126 -44.08 8.81 17.49
N GLU A 127 -44.25 9.93 16.81
CA GLU A 127 -43.60 11.19 17.11
C GLU A 127 -44.50 12.04 18.03
N PRO A 128 -44.00 12.56 19.16
CA PRO A 128 -44.79 13.45 20.01
C PRO A 128 -45.12 14.76 19.30
N GLY A 129 -46.35 15.27 19.44
CA GLY A 129 -46.79 16.52 18.80
C GLY A 129 -45.84 17.69 19.04
N ASP A 130 -45.44 17.90 20.30
CA ASP A 130 -44.52 18.97 20.73
C ASP A 130 -43.08 18.83 20.16
N ALA A 131 -42.75 17.67 19.58
CA ALA A 131 -41.46 17.40 18.97
C ALA A 131 -41.50 17.42 17.42
N VAL A 132 -42.69 17.54 16.81
CA VAL A 132 -42.85 17.45 15.34
C VAL A 132 -42.09 18.56 14.61
N GLU A 133 -42.25 19.80 15.06
CA GLU A 133 -41.56 20.95 14.47
C GLU A 133 -40.04 20.81 14.60
N LEU A 134 -39.56 20.46 15.79
CA LEU A 134 -38.13 20.29 16.09
C LEU A 134 -37.51 19.18 15.23
N ASN A 135 -38.21 18.08 15.00
CA ASN A 135 -37.72 16.99 14.17
C ASN A 135 -37.76 17.35 12.67
N ASN A 136 -38.67 18.22 12.23
CA ASN A 136 -38.62 18.80 10.89
C ASN A 136 -37.39 19.69 10.70
N PHE A 137 -37.10 20.57 11.67
CA PHE A 137 -35.87 21.36 11.66
C PHE A 137 -34.63 20.47 11.67
N GLU A 138 -34.58 19.43 12.50
CA GLU A 138 -33.46 18.47 12.56
C GLU A 138 -33.21 17.79 11.19
N VAL A 139 -34.27 17.38 10.48
CA VAL A 139 -34.14 16.81 9.13
C VAL A 139 -33.68 17.85 8.11
N MET A 140 -34.24 19.05 8.14
CA MET A 140 -33.86 20.14 7.23
C MET A 140 -32.40 20.53 7.42
N LEU A 141 -31.97 20.73 8.65
CA LEU A 141 -30.58 21.05 9.01
C LEU A 141 -29.63 19.94 8.59
N SER A 142 -29.97 18.67 8.88
CA SER A 142 -29.14 17.53 8.45
C SER A 142 -29.01 17.43 6.93
N ASN A 143 -30.06 17.77 6.18
CA ASN A 143 -29.96 17.82 4.72
C ASN A 143 -29.11 19.00 4.23
N SER A 144 -29.23 20.16 4.87
CA SER A 144 -28.42 21.34 4.58
C SER A 144 -26.94 21.10 4.86
N GLU A 145 -26.63 20.47 6.00
CA GLU A 145 -25.28 20.08 6.40
C GLU A 145 -24.66 19.13 5.36
N LYS A 146 -25.38 18.09 4.94
CA LYS A 146 -24.91 17.18 3.90
C LYS A 146 -24.68 17.87 2.55
N ALA A 147 -25.54 18.82 2.19
CA ALA A 147 -25.36 19.57 0.96
C ALA A 147 -24.08 20.41 1.01
N GLU A 148 -23.80 21.03 2.16
CA GLU A 148 -22.56 21.79 2.40
C GLU A 148 -21.34 20.88 2.42
N GLU A 149 -21.41 19.72 3.07
CA GLU A 149 -20.35 18.70 3.08
C GLU A 149 -19.98 18.32 1.65
N ILE A 150 -20.97 18.02 0.80
CA ILE A 150 -20.75 17.68 -0.60
C ILE A 150 -20.13 18.88 -1.36
N ALA A 151 -20.58 20.10 -1.10
CA ALA A 151 -20.04 21.29 -1.75
C ALA A 151 -18.56 21.51 -1.40
N ILE A 152 -18.20 21.41 -0.12
CA ILE A 152 -16.82 21.54 0.36
C ILE A 152 -15.95 20.40 -0.21
N LEU A 153 -16.41 19.15 -0.15
CA LEU A 153 -15.67 18.02 -0.71
C LEU A 153 -15.48 18.16 -2.21
N SER A 154 -16.48 18.65 -2.94
CA SER A 154 -16.37 18.93 -4.37
C SER A 154 -15.35 20.02 -4.66
N LEU A 155 -15.30 21.09 -3.87
CA LEU A 155 -14.31 22.16 -4.01
C LEU A 155 -12.90 21.62 -3.79
N LEU A 156 -12.66 20.94 -2.67
CA LEU A 156 -11.35 20.36 -2.34
C LEU A 156 -10.90 19.32 -3.38
N THR A 157 -11.82 18.47 -3.83
CA THR A 157 -11.52 17.49 -4.88
C THR A 157 -11.17 18.18 -6.20
N SER A 158 -11.80 19.32 -6.51
CA SER A 158 -11.46 20.14 -7.67
C SER A 158 -10.05 20.71 -7.58
N GLU A 159 -9.66 21.25 -6.43
CA GLU A 159 -8.29 21.77 -6.21
C GLU A 159 -7.22 20.68 -6.38
N ILE A 160 -7.49 19.46 -5.90
CA ILE A 160 -6.60 18.30 -6.11
C ILE A 160 -6.56 17.92 -7.60
N ALA A 161 -7.71 17.94 -8.29
CA ALA A 161 -7.78 17.62 -9.71
C ALA A 161 -7.03 18.65 -10.59
N GLU A 162 -7.04 19.93 -10.21
CA GLU A 162 -6.21 20.95 -10.89
C GLU A 162 -4.72 20.67 -10.76
N SER A 163 -4.31 20.00 -9.68
CA SER A 163 -2.92 19.59 -9.41
C SER A 163 -2.56 18.22 -10.01
N GLU A 164 -3.41 17.62 -10.87
CA GLU A 164 -3.23 16.27 -11.43
C GLU A 164 -1.85 16.09 -12.10
N GLY A 165 -1.39 17.11 -12.84
CA GLY A 165 -0.11 17.07 -13.56
C GLY A 165 1.09 16.91 -12.61
N ASP A 166 1.13 17.73 -11.55
CA ASP A 166 2.20 17.71 -10.57
C ASP A 166 2.19 16.41 -9.74
N ILE A 167 1.00 15.92 -9.39
CA ILE A 167 0.83 14.64 -8.69
C ILE A 167 1.35 13.49 -9.55
N LYS A 168 1.01 13.45 -10.84
CA LYS A 168 1.50 12.43 -11.77
C LYS A 168 3.01 12.51 -11.95
N TYR A 169 3.56 13.71 -12.10
CA TYR A 169 5.00 13.92 -12.20
C TYR A 169 5.75 13.41 -10.96
N LEU A 170 5.25 13.72 -9.77
CA LEU A 170 5.79 13.20 -8.51
C LEU A 170 5.67 11.67 -8.42
N LEU A 171 4.53 11.11 -8.83
CA LEU A 171 4.31 9.66 -8.84
C LEU A 171 5.29 8.95 -9.77
N ASP A 172 5.51 9.47 -10.98
CA ASP A 172 6.48 8.94 -11.93
C ASP A 172 7.91 8.99 -11.35
N GLY A 173 8.26 10.09 -10.67
CA GLY A 173 9.55 10.22 -9.98
C GLY A 173 9.73 9.20 -8.85
N ILE A 174 8.70 9.01 -8.01
CA ILE A 174 8.70 8.00 -6.95
C ILE A 174 8.83 6.59 -7.54
N LEU A 175 8.16 6.31 -8.66
CA LEU A 175 8.22 5.02 -9.34
C LEU A 175 9.62 4.75 -9.91
N GLU A 176 10.26 5.74 -10.56
CA GLU A 176 11.64 5.60 -11.03
C GLU A 176 12.60 5.29 -9.88
N LEU A 177 12.40 5.96 -8.74
CA LEU A 177 13.19 5.75 -7.54
C LEU A 177 12.97 4.36 -6.94
N ASP A 178 11.72 3.95 -6.74
CA ASP A 178 11.36 2.62 -6.21
C ASP A 178 11.94 1.49 -7.07
N LEU A 179 11.83 1.62 -8.41
CA LEU A 179 12.40 0.66 -9.34
C LEU A 179 13.93 0.59 -9.25
N ALA A 180 14.62 1.73 -9.06
CA ALA A 180 16.07 1.76 -8.88
C ALA A 180 16.50 1.06 -7.58
N PHE A 181 15.82 1.35 -6.46
CA PHE A 181 16.10 0.71 -5.17
C PHE A 181 15.76 -0.78 -5.16
N ALA A 182 14.65 -1.19 -5.78
CA ALA A 182 14.29 -2.60 -5.91
C ALA A 182 15.35 -3.40 -6.69
N ARG A 183 15.85 -2.84 -7.80
CA ARG A 183 16.95 -3.46 -8.58
C ARG A 183 18.25 -3.50 -7.78
N ALA A 184 18.58 -2.45 -7.05
CA ALA A 184 19.79 -2.40 -6.23
C ALA A 184 19.74 -3.44 -5.11
N ALA A 185 18.62 -3.53 -4.39
CA ALA A 185 18.40 -4.54 -3.36
C ALA A 185 18.47 -5.97 -3.93
N TYR A 186 17.86 -6.20 -5.11
CA TYR A 186 17.95 -7.49 -5.78
C TYR A 186 19.37 -7.84 -6.22
N ALA A 187 20.11 -6.88 -6.78
CA ALA A 187 21.51 -7.04 -7.12
C ALA A 187 22.34 -7.37 -5.87
N GLN A 188 22.13 -6.68 -4.75
CA GLN A 188 22.80 -6.97 -3.49
C GLN A 188 22.50 -8.39 -3.00
N GLN A 189 21.24 -8.82 -3.03
CA GLN A 189 20.82 -10.16 -2.61
C GLN A 189 21.47 -11.27 -3.45
N MET A 190 21.61 -11.05 -4.75
CA MET A 190 22.20 -12.02 -5.68
C MET A 190 23.72 -11.87 -5.84
N ASN A 191 24.36 -10.95 -5.11
CA ASN A 191 25.76 -10.56 -5.32
C ASN A 191 26.06 -10.21 -6.80
N GLY A 192 25.11 -9.50 -7.42
CA GLY A 192 25.17 -9.08 -8.81
C GLY A 192 26.20 -7.97 -9.03
N VAL A 193 26.78 -7.96 -10.22
CA VAL A 193 27.83 -7.02 -10.63
C VAL A 193 27.29 -6.05 -11.68
N HIS A 194 27.75 -4.81 -11.67
CA HIS A 194 27.44 -3.82 -12.71
C HIS A 194 28.13 -4.23 -14.03
N PRO A 195 27.39 -4.59 -15.10
CA PRO A 195 27.98 -4.92 -16.39
C PRO A 195 28.57 -3.68 -17.09
N ILE A 196 29.74 -3.85 -17.72
CA ILE A 196 30.42 -2.77 -18.45
C ILE A 196 29.99 -2.84 -19.93
N LEU A 197 29.41 -1.76 -20.45
CA LEU A 197 28.94 -1.67 -21.84
C LEU A 197 29.86 -0.79 -22.70
N THR A 198 30.79 -1.41 -23.42
CA THR A 198 31.65 -0.72 -24.41
C THR A 198 30.96 -0.64 -25.77
N SER A 199 31.05 0.52 -26.42
CA SER A 199 30.73 0.67 -27.85
C SER A 199 32.04 0.90 -28.58
N GLU A 200 32.61 -0.15 -29.18
CA GLU A 200 33.70 0.04 -30.12
C GLU A 200 33.10 0.56 -31.43
N ASP A 201 33.05 1.89 -31.58
CA ASP A 201 32.93 2.49 -32.89
C ASP A 201 34.28 2.28 -33.59
N CYS A 202 34.34 1.33 -34.52
CA CYS A 202 35.52 1.09 -35.33
C CYS A 202 35.79 2.29 -36.26
N GLU A 203 36.49 3.31 -35.76
CA GLU A 203 37.07 4.38 -36.57
C GLU A 203 38.26 3.82 -37.39
N GLY A 204 38.06 3.63 -38.70
CA GLY A 204 39.16 3.72 -39.69
C GLY A 204 39.23 2.65 -40.79
N GLY A 205 38.79 3.01 -42.00
CA GLY A 205 39.26 2.43 -43.27
C GLY A 205 38.21 2.29 -44.38
N PRO A 206 38.40 2.86 -45.59
CA PRO A 206 37.47 2.69 -46.70
C PRO A 206 37.71 1.34 -47.37
N SER A 207 37.29 0.26 -46.72
CA SER A 207 37.09 -1.02 -47.37
C SER A 207 35.77 -1.63 -46.89
N ASN A 208 34.89 -1.81 -47.86
CA ASN A 208 33.54 -2.29 -47.76
C ASN A 208 33.41 -3.60 -46.96
N ARG A 209 33.19 -3.52 -45.64
CA ARG A 209 32.51 -4.48 -44.75
C ARG A 209 32.46 -3.85 -43.35
N VAL A 210 31.28 -3.37 -42.95
CA VAL A 210 31.06 -2.89 -41.57
C VAL A 210 31.09 -4.12 -40.66
N ASN A 211 32.19 -4.31 -39.94
CA ASN A 211 32.37 -5.41 -39.00
C ASN A 211 31.67 -5.08 -37.68
N TYR A 212 30.55 -5.76 -37.40
CA TYR A 212 29.92 -5.75 -36.08
C TYR A 212 30.39 -6.99 -35.30
N ALA A 213 31.62 -6.98 -34.79
CA ALA A 213 32.08 -8.01 -33.89
C ALA A 213 31.47 -7.76 -32.49
N LEU A 214 30.37 -8.44 -32.19
CA LEU A 214 29.77 -8.40 -30.86
C LEU A 214 30.49 -9.41 -29.96
N SER A 215 31.26 -8.90 -29.00
CA SER A 215 31.95 -9.69 -27.99
C SER A 215 31.19 -9.66 -26.67
N ILE A 216 30.99 -10.83 -26.07
CA ILE A 216 30.43 -10.98 -24.72
C ILE A 216 31.45 -11.75 -23.89
N ASP A 217 31.93 -11.13 -22.81
CA ASP A 217 32.74 -11.79 -21.77
C ASP A 217 31.96 -11.76 -20.46
N ILE A 218 31.52 -12.94 -20.01
CA ILE A 218 30.83 -13.11 -18.73
C ILE A 218 31.60 -14.12 -17.90
N GLU A 219 32.17 -13.62 -16.81
CA GLU A 219 32.85 -14.43 -15.82
C GLU A 219 31.89 -14.85 -14.71
N GLY A 220 31.90 -16.14 -14.37
CA GLY A 220 31.17 -16.70 -13.24
C GLY A 220 29.66 -16.53 -13.28
N ILE A 221 29.04 -16.66 -14.45
CA ILE A 221 27.59 -16.54 -14.59
C ILE A 221 26.88 -17.59 -13.73
N GLN A 222 25.84 -17.15 -13.02
CA GLN A 222 24.94 -18.00 -12.27
C GLN A 222 23.50 -17.75 -12.74
N HIS A 223 22.70 -18.81 -12.85
CA HIS A 223 21.34 -18.67 -13.36
C HIS A 223 20.43 -18.03 -12.28
N PRO A 224 19.81 -16.87 -12.54
CA PRO A 224 19.15 -16.07 -11.50
C PRO A 224 18.00 -16.81 -10.79
N LEU A 225 17.26 -17.67 -11.51
CA LEU A 225 16.17 -18.47 -10.92
C LEU A 225 16.63 -19.74 -10.18
N LEU A 226 17.91 -20.14 -10.31
CA LEU A 226 18.45 -21.33 -9.64
C LEU A 226 19.24 -20.97 -8.36
N LEU A 227 19.41 -19.67 -8.10
CA LEU A 227 20.08 -19.14 -6.90
C LEU A 227 19.22 -19.31 -5.62
N GLY A 228 17.90 -19.16 -5.73
CA GLY A 228 17.01 -19.20 -4.57
C GLY A 228 16.97 -20.55 -3.83
N SER A 229 17.21 -21.66 -4.55
CA SER A 229 17.30 -23.00 -3.96
C SER A 229 18.63 -23.29 -3.27
N SER A 230 19.73 -22.61 -3.65
CA SER A 230 21.05 -22.79 -3.00
C SER A 230 21.26 -21.85 -1.81
N GLN A 231 20.72 -20.62 -1.87
CA GLN A 231 20.88 -19.64 -0.79
C GLN A 231 20.12 -20.03 0.49
N ARG A 232 18.93 -20.65 0.40
CA ARG A 232 18.21 -21.19 1.58
C ARG A 232 19.02 -22.25 2.33
N SER A 233 19.70 -23.12 1.57
CA SER A 233 20.57 -24.16 2.13
C SER A 233 21.79 -23.58 2.86
N LEU A 234 22.26 -22.39 2.48
CA LEU A 234 23.39 -21.71 3.14
C LEU A 234 22.93 -20.98 4.41
N SER A 235 21.78 -20.31 4.39
CA SER A 235 21.22 -19.65 5.58
C SER A 235 20.81 -20.64 6.68
N GLU A 236 20.39 -21.85 6.34
CA GLU A 236 20.10 -22.91 7.32
C GLU A 236 21.37 -23.52 7.94
N VAL A 237 22.50 -23.50 7.22
CA VAL A 237 23.80 -24.01 7.71
C VAL A 237 24.54 -22.96 8.56
N PHE A 238 24.31 -21.67 8.33
CA PHE A 238 24.95 -20.58 9.08
C PHE A 238 24.04 -19.90 10.12
N GLY A 239 22.83 -20.41 10.33
CA GLY A 239 21.89 -19.92 11.34
C GLY A 239 22.14 -20.51 12.73
N SER A 240 23.09 -19.94 13.49
CA SER A 240 22.96 -19.63 14.93
C SER A 240 24.34 -19.46 15.60
N ASN A 241 24.86 -18.23 15.63
CA ASN A 241 25.78 -17.81 16.69
C ASN A 241 25.49 -16.34 17.04
N SER A 242 24.38 -16.15 17.74
CA SER A 242 24.19 -15.00 18.63
C SER A 242 23.45 -15.49 19.87
N GLU A 243 24.21 -15.56 20.96
CA GLU A 243 23.78 -15.57 22.37
C GLU A 243 22.97 -16.77 22.90
N LYS A 244 23.68 -17.74 23.51
CA LYS A 244 23.41 -18.14 24.91
C LYS A 244 24.51 -19.02 25.51
N SER A 245 25.00 -18.58 26.66
CA SER A 245 25.86 -19.29 27.61
C SER A 245 25.17 -20.51 28.26
N ALA A 246 25.86 -21.66 28.33
CA ALA A 246 26.07 -22.50 29.55
C ALA A 246 26.43 -23.98 29.19
N GLU A 247 27.62 -24.39 29.66
CA GLU A 247 28.00 -25.69 30.27
C GLU A 247 27.87 -27.08 29.55
N LEU A 248 29.05 -27.77 29.51
CA LEU A 248 29.35 -29.23 29.50
C LEU A 248 28.96 -30.03 28.22
N ASP A 249 29.65 -31.03 27.67
CA ASP A 249 30.63 -32.03 28.13
C ASP A 249 31.35 -32.67 26.90
N ASP A 250 32.38 -33.47 27.16
CA ASP A 250 33.31 -34.22 26.28
C ASP A 250 32.73 -35.00 25.07
N GLY A 251 33.55 -35.17 24.02
CA GLY A 251 33.48 -36.35 23.15
C GLY A 251 33.64 -36.16 21.64
N ASP A 252 34.89 -36.19 21.18
CA ASP A 252 35.40 -36.85 19.95
C ASP A 252 34.46 -37.02 18.73
N SER A 253 34.60 -36.16 17.71
CA SER A 253 34.17 -36.42 16.32
C SER A 253 34.73 -35.36 15.35
N VAL A 254 36.04 -35.35 15.17
CA VAL A 254 36.73 -34.50 14.18
C VAL A 254 37.15 -35.36 13.00
N MET A 255 36.24 -35.76 12.08
CA MET A 255 36.66 -36.37 10.81
C MET A 255 35.63 -36.51 9.67
N ALA A 256 34.40 -35.96 9.76
CA ALA A 256 33.39 -36.16 8.69
C ALA A 256 32.69 -34.89 8.17
N THR A 257 33.00 -33.71 8.71
CA THR A 257 32.28 -32.45 8.38
C THR A 257 33.02 -31.54 7.39
N GLU A 258 34.34 -31.71 7.19
CA GLU A 258 35.11 -30.92 6.21
C GLU A 258 34.91 -31.36 4.76
N SER A 259 34.57 -32.64 4.52
CA SER A 259 34.46 -33.18 3.15
C SER A 259 33.08 -32.95 2.51
N LEU A 260 32.02 -32.78 3.32
CA LEU A 260 30.67 -32.46 2.84
C LEU A 260 30.41 -30.94 2.77
N SER A 261 31.04 -30.14 3.63
CA SER A 261 30.95 -28.66 3.57
C SER A 261 31.68 -28.06 2.36
N LYS A 262 32.76 -28.71 1.89
CA LYS A 262 33.42 -28.34 0.62
C LYS A 262 32.59 -28.64 -0.63
N ARG A 263 31.65 -29.59 -0.56
CA ARG A 263 30.87 -30.04 -1.74
C ARG A 263 29.54 -29.31 -1.89
N ALA A 264 28.98 -28.79 -0.79
CA ALA A 264 27.77 -27.96 -0.80
C ALA A 264 28.05 -26.48 -1.15
N SER A 265 29.30 -26.02 -0.97
CA SER A 265 29.75 -24.66 -1.30
C SER A 265 30.03 -24.44 -2.80
N GLU A 266 29.89 -25.48 -3.63
CA GLU A 266 30.22 -25.46 -5.06
C GLU A 266 29.01 -25.20 -5.97
N PHE A 267 27.80 -25.02 -5.43
CA PHE A 267 26.57 -24.80 -6.19
C PHE A 267 25.90 -23.44 -5.87
N PRO A 268 25.53 -22.64 -6.88
CA PRO A 268 25.62 -22.92 -8.30
C PRO A 268 27.06 -22.80 -8.82
N VAL A 269 27.46 -23.76 -9.67
CA VAL A 269 28.79 -23.77 -10.30
C VAL A 269 28.88 -22.56 -11.24
N PRO A 270 29.80 -21.60 -11.01
CA PRO A 270 30.00 -20.48 -11.90
C PRO A 270 30.48 -20.96 -13.28
N ILE A 271 29.87 -20.47 -14.35
CA ILE A 271 30.27 -20.79 -15.73
C ILE A 271 30.88 -19.54 -16.37
N ASN A 272 31.97 -19.68 -17.10
CA ASN A 272 32.52 -18.60 -17.92
C ASN A 272 32.02 -18.71 -19.35
N ILE A 273 31.43 -17.65 -19.89
CA ILE A 273 30.97 -17.59 -21.28
C ILE A 273 31.77 -16.50 -21.99
N LYS A 274 32.61 -16.91 -22.94
CA LYS A 274 33.29 -16.02 -23.88
C LYS A 274 32.74 -16.30 -25.27
N TRP A 275 32.08 -15.30 -25.86
CA TRP A 275 31.51 -15.41 -27.19
C TRP A 275 32.11 -14.34 -28.08
N ASN A 276 32.71 -14.78 -29.19
CA ASN A 276 33.27 -13.93 -30.22
C ASN A 276 32.73 -14.45 -31.56
N VAL A 277 31.95 -13.63 -32.27
CA VAL A 277 31.47 -14.01 -33.61
C VAL A 277 32.55 -13.65 -34.62
N GLU A 278 33.30 -14.66 -35.08
CA GLU A 278 34.19 -14.48 -36.24
C GLU A 278 33.36 -14.47 -37.54
N PRO A 279 33.71 -13.60 -38.51
CA PRO A 279 32.93 -13.38 -39.73
C PRO A 279 32.93 -14.56 -40.71
N GLU A 280 33.62 -15.67 -40.42
CA GLU A 280 33.70 -16.84 -41.32
C GLU A 280 32.51 -17.82 -41.18
N TRP A 281 31.62 -17.59 -40.20
CA TRP A 281 30.50 -18.50 -39.88
C TRP A 281 29.10 -17.89 -40.14
N LEU A 282 29.00 -16.84 -40.96
CA LEU A 282 27.76 -16.23 -41.48
C LEU A 282 27.78 -16.20 -43.01
#